data_AF-A0A3N4RUG0-F1
#
_entry.id   AF-A0A3N4RUG0-F1
#
_cell.length_a   1.000
_cell.length_b   1.000
_cell.length_c   1.000
_cell.angle_alpha   90.00
_cell.angle_beta   90.00
_cell.angle_gamma   90.00
#
_symmetry.space_group_name_H-M   'P 1'
#
loop_
_entity.id
_entity.type
_entity.pdbx_description
1 polymer ?
#
loop_
_entity_poly.entity_id
_entity_poly.type
_entity_poly.pdbx_seq_one_letter_code
_entity_poly.pdbx_strand_id
1 'polypeptide(L)'
;MHLAQYRRSTRHGSVAAVLTVLLAAGLAACSSDDGDTLKSWSEKGGKEQARVIGQDIQVLLGATGGSAEVADRCRRVLDDVKAAKAYRAVPDQGAQSLWQETLDRTQTAATTCTQNTDTLTGGSKLGEVAEAQSSYHLFAQRISVLAESGS
;
A
#
# COMPACT_ATOMS: atom_id res chain seq x y z
N MET A 1 -41.58 21.53 53.22
CA MET A 1 -41.40 20.71 54.42
C MET A 1 -40.99 19.31 53.92
N HIS A 2 -39.71 18.88 53.91
CA HIS A 2 -38.90 18.35 55.04
C HIS A 2 -39.70 17.30 55.83
N LEU A 3 -39.36 16.01 55.96
CA LEU A 3 -38.10 15.28 56.17
C LEU A 3 -38.29 13.81 55.66
N ALA A 4 -37.36 13.17 54.94
CA ALA A 4 -36.08 12.61 55.39
C ALA A 4 -36.18 11.17 55.95
N GLN A 5 -35.34 10.28 55.38
CA GLN A 5 -34.54 9.25 56.07
C GLN A 5 -35.29 7.97 56.54
N TYR A 6 -34.76 6.75 56.53
CA TYR A 6 -33.41 6.21 56.30
C TYR A 6 -33.52 4.68 56.22
N ARG A 7 -32.75 4.03 55.36
CA ARG A 7 -32.04 2.79 55.74
C ARG A 7 -30.60 2.87 55.24
N ARG A 8 -29.72 3.24 56.19
CA ARG A 8 -28.33 2.74 56.33
C ARG A 8 -28.35 1.20 56.13
N SER A 9 -27.36 0.52 55.57
CA SER A 9 -25.91 0.72 55.72
C SER A 9 -25.12 -0.23 54.80
N THR A 10 -24.01 0.30 54.26
CA THR A 10 -22.65 -0.29 54.10
C THR A 10 -22.44 -1.58 53.30
N ARG A 11 -21.70 -1.43 52.19
CA ARG A 11 -20.37 -2.05 51.92
C ARG A 11 -19.79 -1.32 50.71
N HIS A 12 -18.99 -0.27 50.89
CA HIS A 12 -17.52 -0.32 50.87
C HIS A 12 -16.96 -1.40 49.95
N GLY A 13 -16.50 -0.97 48.77
CA GLY A 13 -15.84 -1.81 47.78
C GLY A 13 -15.38 -0.98 46.59
N SER A 14 -14.70 0.13 46.85
CA SER A 14 -14.01 0.91 45.83
C SER A 14 -12.82 0.09 45.32
N VAL A 15 -12.84 -0.34 44.07
CA VAL A 15 -11.62 -0.70 43.34
C VAL A 15 -11.68 0.03 42.00
N ALA A 16 -11.11 1.23 41.99
CA ALA A 16 -10.71 1.91 40.78
C ALA A 16 -9.62 1.07 40.11
N ALA A 17 -9.93 0.43 39.00
CA ALA A 17 -8.93 -0.15 38.12
C ALA A 17 -8.31 0.98 37.28
N VAL A 18 -7.33 1.66 37.86
CA VAL A 18 -6.38 2.50 37.13
C VAL A 18 -5.43 1.55 36.40
N LEU A 19 -5.66 1.34 35.12
CA LEU A 19 -4.72 0.61 34.25
C LEU A 19 -3.88 1.60 33.45
N THR A 20 -2.73 1.90 34.05
CA THR A 20 -1.39 1.99 33.44
C THR A 20 -1.25 2.75 32.12
N VAL A 21 -0.67 3.93 32.27
CA VAL A 21 0.14 4.68 31.31
C VAL A 21 0.95 3.76 30.38
N LEU A 22 0.67 3.80 29.08
CA LEU A 22 1.58 3.32 28.05
C LEU A 22 2.70 4.35 27.90
N LEU A 23 3.83 4.06 28.54
CA LEU A 23 5.11 4.74 28.32
C LEU A 23 5.57 4.54 26.88
N ALA A 24 5.72 5.66 26.19
CA ALA A 24 6.77 5.98 25.23
C ALA A 24 7.48 4.79 24.54
N ALA A 25 7.04 4.47 23.33
CA ALA A 25 7.99 4.15 22.27
C ALA A 25 8.24 5.43 21.48
N GLY A 26 9.14 6.25 22.00
CA GLY A 26 9.87 7.20 21.18
C GLY A 26 10.64 6.41 20.13
N LEU A 27 10.12 6.41 18.92
CA LEU A 27 10.93 6.53 17.71
C LEU A 27 10.40 7.82 17.05
N ALA A 28 10.72 9.03 17.51
CA ALA A 28 12.05 9.60 17.31
C ALA A 28 12.96 8.64 16.55
N ALA A 29 12.59 8.34 15.29
CA ALA A 29 13.56 7.91 14.32
C ALA A 29 14.66 8.96 14.42
N CYS A 30 15.76 8.54 15.01
CA CYS A 30 16.93 9.35 15.20
C CYS A 30 17.22 10.04 13.87
N SER A 31 17.41 11.34 13.95
CA SER A 31 17.97 12.16 12.89
C SER A 31 19.27 11.51 12.39
N SER A 32 19.12 10.69 11.36
CA SER A 32 20.02 10.67 10.22
C SER A 32 19.16 11.11 9.06
N ASP A 33 18.92 12.42 9.01
CA ASP A 33 18.46 13.11 7.81
C ASP A 33 19.62 13.04 6.79
N ASP A 34 19.98 11.82 6.39
CA ASP A 34 20.54 11.57 5.08
C ASP A 34 19.37 11.83 4.12
N GLY A 35 19.04 13.12 3.95
CA GLY A 35 17.72 13.58 3.51
C GLY A 35 17.19 12.69 2.41
N ASP A 36 15.99 12.13 2.57
CA ASP A 36 15.47 11.01 1.77
C ASP A 36 15.79 11.19 0.29
N THR A 37 16.93 10.65 -0.14
CA THR A 37 17.41 10.82 -1.51
C THR A 37 16.80 9.72 -2.35
N LEU A 38 16.69 9.94 -3.65
CA LEU A 38 16.25 8.86 -4.53
C LEU A 38 17.19 7.65 -4.45
N LYS A 39 18.50 7.86 -4.25
CA LYS A 39 19.48 6.79 -4.05
C LYS A 39 19.18 5.97 -2.80
N SER A 40 19.02 6.63 -1.65
CA SER A 40 18.62 5.98 -0.39
C SER A 40 17.27 5.27 -0.56
N TRP A 41 16.31 5.89 -1.24
CA TRP A 41 14.99 5.31 -1.55
C TRP A 41 15.11 4.00 -2.35
N SER A 42 15.94 4.01 -3.37
CA SER A 42 16.20 2.85 -4.23
C SER A 42 16.86 1.72 -3.44
N GLU A 43 17.94 2.03 -2.69
CA GLU A 43 18.77 1.05 -1.99
C GLU A 43 18.06 0.35 -0.83
N LYS A 44 17.25 1.04 -0.02
CA LYS A 44 16.50 0.39 1.09
C LYS A 44 15.19 -0.29 0.65
N GLY A 45 15.02 -0.56 -0.65
CA GLY A 45 13.94 -1.42 -1.17
C GLY A 45 13.01 -0.79 -2.22
N GLY A 46 13.17 0.49 -2.57
CA GLY A 46 12.28 1.16 -3.54
C GLY A 46 12.40 0.57 -4.94
N LYS A 47 13.63 0.20 -5.34
CA LYS A 47 13.88 -0.50 -6.60
C LYS A 47 13.13 -1.84 -6.68
N GLU A 48 13.06 -2.54 -5.55
CA GLU A 48 12.39 -3.83 -5.48
C GLU A 48 10.87 -3.67 -5.60
N GLN A 49 10.28 -2.66 -4.95
CA GLN A 49 8.86 -2.33 -5.11
C GLN A 49 8.52 -2.03 -6.57
N ALA A 50 9.32 -1.18 -7.23
CA ALA A 50 9.15 -0.89 -8.66
C ALA A 50 9.24 -2.16 -9.52
N ARG A 51 10.21 -3.02 -9.25
CA ARG A 51 10.42 -4.28 -9.98
C ARG A 51 9.22 -5.22 -9.84
N VAL A 52 8.70 -5.41 -8.62
CA VAL A 52 7.55 -6.28 -8.33
C VAL A 52 6.33 -5.79 -9.10
N ILE A 53 5.98 -4.50 -9.00
CA ILE A 53 4.83 -3.94 -9.73
C ILE A 53 5.00 -4.05 -11.24
N GLY A 54 6.22 -3.85 -11.75
CA GLY A 54 6.51 -4.09 -13.17
C GLY A 54 6.24 -5.53 -13.61
N GLN A 55 6.55 -6.52 -12.77
CA GLN A 55 6.24 -7.92 -13.01
C GLN A 55 4.75 -8.22 -12.90
N ASP A 56 4.06 -7.60 -11.94
CA ASP A 56 2.63 -7.75 -11.75
C ASP A 56 1.84 -7.27 -12.97
N ILE A 57 2.27 -6.17 -13.59
CA ILE A 57 1.67 -5.70 -14.85
C ILE A 57 1.83 -6.76 -15.96
N GLN A 58 2.96 -7.48 -16.02
CA GLN A 58 3.14 -8.59 -16.97
C GLN A 58 2.27 -9.80 -16.62
N VAL A 59 2.11 -10.10 -15.32
CA VAL A 59 1.18 -11.14 -14.85
C VAL A 59 -0.24 -10.81 -15.28
N LEU A 60 -0.68 -9.57 -15.11
CA LEU A 60 -2.01 -9.11 -15.54
C LEU A 60 -2.18 -9.18 -17.06
N LEU A 61 -1.15 -8.87 -17.83
CA LEU A 61 -1.18 -8.97 -19.30
C LEU A 61 -1.41 -10.41 -19.78
N GLY A 62 -0.81 -11.38 -19.09
CA GLY A 62 -0.98 -12.82 -19.36
C GLY A 62 -2.17 -13.47 -18.65
N ALA A 63 -2.93 -12.72 -17.84
CA ALA A 63 -4.05 -13.23 -17.07
C ALA A 63 -5.34 -13.22 -17.91
N THR A 64 -5.55 -14.28 -18.68
CA THR A 64 -6.75 -14.49 -19.50
C THR A 64 -7.55 -15.71 -19.05
N GLY A 65 -8.86 -15.66 -19.25
CA GLY A 65 -9.81 -16.69 -18.83
C GLY A 65 -10.17 -16.60 -17.35
N GLY A 66 -11.11 -17.45 -16.94
CA GLY A 66 -11.78 -17.40 -15.63
C GLY A 66 -11.34 -18.48 -14.64
N SER A 67 -10.10 -18.97 -14.73
CA SER A 67 -9.63 -20.07 -13.88
C SER A 67 -9.31 -19.62 -12.45
N ALA A 68 -9.32 -20.56 -11.50
CA ALA A 68 -8.95 -20.26 -10.11
C ALA A 68 -7.50 -19.76 -10.00
N GLU A 69 -6.60 -20.29 -10.83
CA GLU A 69 -5.20 -19.88 -10.88
C GLU A 69 -5.04 -18.44 -11.39
N VAL A 70 -5.87 -18.02 -12.36
CA VAL A 70 -5.92 -16.61 -12.82
C VAL A 70 -6.38 -15.70 -11.68
N ALA A 71 -7.47 -16.08 -11.00
CA ALA A 71 -7.97 -15.32 -9.86
C ALA A 71 -6.95 -15.22 -8.72
N ASP A 72 -6.21 -16.30 -8.44
CA ASP A 72 -5.12 -16.33 -7.45
C ASP A 72 -3.98 -15.40 -7.84
N ARG A 73 -3.57 -15.38 -9.11
CA ARG A 73 -2.55 -14.46 -9.62
C ARG A 73 -2.99 -13.01 -9.45
N CYS A 74 -4.21 -12.68 -9.83
CA CYS A 74 -4.72 -11.31 -9.72
C CYS A 74 -4.92 -10.86 -8.26
N ARG A 75 -5.24 -11.78 -7.35
CA ARG A 75 -5.23 -11.49 -5.90
C ARG A 75 -3.83 -11.18 -5.36
N ARG A 76 -2.80 -11.92 -5.79
CA ARG A 76 -1.41 -11.60 -5.40
C ARG A 76 -1.00 -10.21 -5.85
N VAL A 77 -1.35 -9.81 -7.07
CA VAL A 77 -1.08 -8.44 -7.55
C VAL A 77 -1.75 -7.39 -6.64
N LEU A 78 -2.96 -7.63 -6.14
CA LEU A 78 -3.59 -6.71 -5.19
C LEU A 78 -2.83 -6.62 -3.86
N ASP A 79 -2.31 -7.74 -3.36
CA ASP A 79 -1.49 -7.78 -2.16
C ASP A 79 -0.16 -7.02 -2.35
N ASP A 80 0.48 -7.20 -3.50
CA ASP A 80 1.73 -6.51 -3.86
C ASP A 80 1.52 -5.00 -4.05
N VAL A 81 0.43 -4.59 -4.71
CA VAL A 81 0.04 -3.16 -4.80
C VAL A 81 -0.20 -2.57 -3.41
N LYS A 82 -0.87 -3.30 -2.51
CA LYS A 82 -1.11 -2.86 -1.14
C LYS A 82 0.21 -2.69 -0.38
N ALA A 83 1.15 -3.63 -0.53
CA ALA A 83 2.47 -3.53 0.07
C ALA A 83 3.24 -2.31 -0.48
N ALA A 84 3.20 -2.09 -1.79
CA ALA A 84 3.84 -0.94 -2.44
C ALA A 84 3.26 0.41 -2.02
N LYS A 85 1.94 0.50 -1.81
CA LYS A 85 1.27 1.71 -1.29
C LYS A 85 1.64 2.01 0.17
N ALA A 86 1.88 0.97 0.97
CA ALA A 86 2.28 1.09 2.37
C ALA A 86 3.78 1.35 2.54
N TYR A 87 4.57 1.12 1.49
CA TYR A 87 5.99 1.41 1.49
C TYR A 87 6.27 2.92 1.46
N ARG A 88 7.48 3.33 1.86
CA ARG A 88 7.87 4.74 1.88
C ARG A 88 7.71 5.40 0.50
N ALA A 89 7.28 6.65 0.51
CA ALA A 89 7.09 7.45 -0.68
C ALA A 89 8.40 7.64 -1.46
N VAL A 90 8.27 7.78 -2.78
CA VAL A 90 9.34 8.24 -3.65
C VAL A 90 9.66 9.70 -3.29
N PRO A 91 10.93 10.07 -3.05
CA PRO A 91 11.22 11.41 -2.57
C PRO A 91 11.03 12.54 -3.60
N ASP A 92 11.11 12.24 -4.90
CA ASP A 92 10.77 13.19 -5.96
C ASP A 92 9.25 13.27 -6.14
N GLN A 93 8.67 14.46 -6.00
CA GLN A 93 7.22 14.65 -6.08
C GLN A 93 6.63 14.21 -7.44
N GLY A 94 7.34 14.47 -8.54
CA GLY A 94 6.89 14.07 -9.88
C GLY A 94 6.86 12.54 -10.04
N ALA A 95 7.94 11.88 -9.63
CA ALA A 95 8.03 10.43 -9.60
C ALA A 95 7.01 9.81 -8.63
N GLN A 96 6.75 10.43 -7.49
CA GLN A 96 5.76 9.95 -6.53
C GLN A 96 4.33 9.99 -7.10
N SER A 97 3.95 11.06 -7.80
CA SER A 97 2.64 11.12 -8.46
C SER A 97 2.49 10.04 -9.53
N LEU A 98 3.52 9.85 -10.37
CA LEU A 98 3.54 8.79 -11.38
C LEU A 98 3.49 7.39 -10.76
N TRP A 99 4.16 7.20 -9.62
CA TRP A 99 4.15 5.96 -8.86
C TRP A 99 2.75 5.66 -8.31
N GLN A 100 2.10 6.64 -7.68
CA GLN A 100 0.73 6.49 -7.20
C GLN A 100 -0.25 6.15 -8.32
N GLU A 101 -0.16 6.86 -9.45
CA GLU A 101 -1.00 6.57 -10.61
C GLU A 101 -0.77 5.14 -11.12
N THR A 102 0.48 4.69 -11.21
CA THR A 102 0.83 3.32 -11.60
C THR A 102 0.18 2.31 -10.68
N LEU A 103 0.25 2.51 -9.36
CA LEU A 103 -0.34 1.62 -8.36
C LEU A 103 -1.87 1.61 -8.45
N ASP A 104 -2.52 2.76 -8.67
CA ASP A 104 -3.97 2.86 -8.80
C ASP A 104 -4.50 2.17 -10.07
N ARG A 105 -3.81 2.35 -11.21
CA ARG A 105 -4.14 1.66 -12.46
C ARG A 105 -3.94 0.16 -12.34
N THR A 106 -2.84 -0.28 -11.73
CA THR A 106 -2.56 -1.70 -11.48
C THR A 106 -3.60 -2.31 -10.56
N GLN A 107 -4.00 -1.59 -9.49
CA GLN A 107 -5.07 -2.03 -8.59
C GLN A 107 -6.39 -2.20 -9.33
N THR A 108 -6.74 -1.25 -10.21
CA THR A 108 -7.97 -1.28 -11.00
C THR A 108 -7.97 -2.51 -11.90
N ALA A 109 -6.91 -2.72 -12.68
CA ALA A 109 -6.77 -3.85 -13.58
C ALA A 109 -6.83 -5.21 -12.83
N ALA A 110 -6.15 -5.31 -11.68
CA ALA A 110 -6.17 -6.51 -10.85
C ALA A 110 -7.55 -6.76 -10.21
N THR A 111 -8.23 -5.70 -9.75
CA THR A 111 -9.60 -5.79 -9.21
C THR A 111 -10.55 -6.32 -10.28
N THR A 112 -10.54 -5.72 -11.47
CA THR A 112 -11.33 -6.19 -12.62
C THR A 112 -10.98 -7.64 -12.95
N CYS A 113 -9.70 -8.01 -12.97
CA CYS A 113 -9.28 -9.38 -13.23
C CYS A 113 -9.90 -10.38 -12.24
N THR A 114 -9.92 -10.06 -10.93
CA THR A 114 -10.53 -10.95 -9.92
C THR A 114 -12.04 -11.09 -10.06
N GLN A 115 -12.70 -10.08 -10.61
CA GLN A 115 -14.15 -10.04 -10.79
C GLN A 115 -14.59 -10.66 -12.13
N ASN A 116 -13.72 -10.65 -13.13
CA ASN A 116 -14.01 -11.13 -14.47
C ASN A 116 -13.74 -12.65 -14.57
N THR A 117 -14.72 -13.45 -14.16
CA THR A 117 -14.59 -14.91 -14.03
C THR A 117 -15.02 -15.70 -15.26
N ASP A 118 -15.28 -15.04 -16.39
CA ASP A 118 -15.72 -15.73 -17.60
C ASP A 118 -14.61 -16.65 -18.15
N THR A 119 -14.91 -17.90 -18.51
CA THR A 119 -13.85 -18.84 -18.90
C THR A 119 -13.25 -18.54 -20.27
N LEU A 120 -13.95 -17.80 -21.14
CA LEU A 120 -13.52 -17.49 -22.51
C LEU A 120 -12.94 -16.07 -22.63
N THR A 121 -13.44 -15.13 -21.84
CA THR A 121 -13.15 -13.69 -21.91
C THR A 121 -12.77 -13.08 -20.55
N GLY A 122 -12.64 -13.94 -19.53
CA GLY A 122 -12.27 -13.57 -18.16
C GLY A 122 -10.83 -13.09 -18.02
N GLY A 123 -10.50 -12.68 -16.80
CA GLY A 123 -9.19 -12.14 -16.45
C GLY A 123 -9.08 -10.64 -16.69
N SER A 124 -7.86 -10.14 -16.85
CA SER A 124 -7.58 -8.71 -16.96
C SER A 124 -8.09 -8.13 -18.28
N LYS A 125 -8.62 -6.91 -18.25
CA LYS A 125 -8.92 -6.18 -19.48
C LYS A 125 -7.65 -5.54 -20.02
N LEU A 126 -7.32 -5.84 -21.28
CA LEU A 126 -6.11 -5.33 -21.94
C LEU A 126 -5.98 -3.81 -21.91
N GLY A 127 -7.09 -3.07 -22.06
CA GLY A 127 -7.08 -1.61 -21.97
C GLY A 127 -6.62 -1.09 -20.60
N GLU A 128 -7.11 -1.69 -19.51
CA GLU A 128 -6.75 -1.32 -18.14
C GLU A 128 -5.28 -1.67 -17.84
N VAL A 129 -4.81 -2.82 -18.33
CA VAL A 129 -3.40 -3.22 -18.21
C VAL A 129 -2.48 -2.29 -19.02
N ALA A 130 -2.91 -1.86 -20.21
CA ALA A 130 -2.14 -0.94 -21.05
C ALA A 130 -1.99 0.46 -20.40
N GLU A 131 -3.02 0.93 -19.70
CA GLU A 131 -2.94 2.16 -18.91
C GLU A 131 -1.95 1.99 -17.75
N ALA A 132 -2.02 0.89 -16.99
CA ALA A 132 -1.07 0.59 -15.91
C ALA A 132 0.37 0.52 -16.43
N GLN A 133 0.59 -0.16 -17.56
CA GLN A 133 1.89 -0.26 -18.22
C GLN A 133 2.41 1.12 -18.66
N SER A 134 1.53 1.96 -19.22
CA SER A 134 1.90 3.30 -19.67
C SER A 134 2.32 4.19 -18.49
N SER A 135 1.54 4.21 -17.40
CA SER A 135 1.90 4.93 -16.17
C SER A 135 3.22 4.40 -15.58
N TYR A 136 3.43 3.08 -15.55
CA TYR A 136 4.68 2.47 -15.09
C TYR A 136 5.88 2.91 -15.93
N HIS A 137 5.74 2.97 -17.26
CA HIS A 137 6.82 3.44 -18.13
C HIS A 137 7.19 4.90 -17.88
N LEU A 138 6.20 5.77 -17.66
CA LEU A 138 6.45 7.18 -17.31
C LEU A 138 7.17 7.30 -15.97
N PHE A 139 6.75 6.52 -14.97
CA PHE A 139 7.43 6.43 -13.68
C PHE A 139 8.89 5.97 -13.85
N ALA A 140 9.12 4.86 -14.54
CA ALA A 140 10.45 4.29 -14.76
C ALA A 140 11.36 5.28 -15.51
N GLN A 141 10.85 5.99 -16.52
CA GLN A 141 11.59 7.03 -17.22
C GLN A 141 12.01 8.16 -16.28
N ARG A 142 11.09 8.64 -15.42
CA ARG A 142 11.39 9.70 -14.45
C ARG A 142 12.47 9.25 -13.46
N ILE A 143 12.40 8.02 -12.97
CA ILE A 143 13.43 7.45 -12.08
C ILE A 143 14.80 7.40 -12.77
N SER A 144 14.87 6.96 -14.04
CA SER A 144 16.12 6.92 -14.79
C SER A 144 16.74 8.31 -14.96
N VAL A 145 15.95 9.31 -15.35
CA VAL A 145 16.42 10.70 -15.49
C VAL A 145 16.97 11.24 -14.16
N LEU A 146 16.26 10.98 -13.06
CA LEU A 146 16.69 11.42 -11.74
C LEU A 146 18.00 10.74 -11.29
N ALA A 147 18.17 9.45 -11.61
CA ALA A 147 19.38 8.70 -11.29
C ALA A 147 20.61 9.24 -12.05
N GLU A 148 20.43 9.64 -13.32
CA GLU A 148 21.48 10.26 -14.13
C GLU A 148 21.84 11.68 -13.65
N SER A 149 20.86 12.46 -13.19
CA SER A 149 21.07 13.84 -12.73
C SER A 149 21.71 13.97 -11.34
N GLY A 150 21.69 12.90 -10.55
CA GLY A 150 22.25 12.84 -9.19
C GLY A 150 23.57 12.08 -9.08
N SER A 151 24.17 11.68 -10.22
CA SER A 151 25.48 11.04 -10.34
C SER A 151 26.56 12.06 -10.69
#